data_AF-A0A958D9N7-F1
#
_entry.id   AF-A0A958D9N7-F1
#
_cell.length_a   1.000
_cell.length_b   1.000
_cell.length_c   1.000
_cell.angle_alpha   90.00
_cell.angle_beta   90.00
_cell.angle_gamma   90.00
#
_symmetry.space_group_name_H-M   'P 1'
#
loop_
_entity.id
_entity.type
_entity.pdbx_description
1 polymer ?
#
loop_
_entity_poly.entity_id
_entity_poly.type
_entity_poly.pdbx_seq_one_letter_code
_entity_poly.pdbx_strand_id
1 'polypeptide(L)'
;MAETTASRHTWFRKALVVPTEHGAWSWLLVPFLVGALVGSLAGQQAPFSGLALIFTLVGGLSAYMSRQPATALVRIRRGRGRKADESLALGWTLGFGLVAALCLLGLLALGRTA
;
A
#
# COMPACT_ATOMS: atom_id res chain seq x y z
N MET A 1 -17.95 -30.91 32.19
CA MET A 1 -17.12 -29.69 32.18
C MET A 1 -16.99 -29.25 30.73
N ALA A 2 -17.70 -28.20 30.34
CA ALA A 2 -17.68 -27.69 28.97
C ALA A 2 -16.48 -26.74 28.82
N GLU A 3 -15.55 -27.11 27.95
CA GLU A 3 -14.36 -26.31 27.65
C GLU A 3 -14.75 -25.20 26.67
N THR A 4 -15.06 -24.02 27.22
CA THR A 4 -15.38 -22.82 26.44
C THR A 4 -14.10 -22.35 25.74
N THR A 5 -13.87 -22.80 24.51
CA THR A 5 -12.76 -22.35 23.66
C THR A 5 -13.04 -20.90 23.24
N ALA A 6 -12.59 -19.96 24.08
CA ALA A 6 -12.62 -18.54 23.77
C ALA A 6 -11.83 -18.28 22.48
N SER A 7 -12.57 -18.03 21.38
CA SER A 7 -12.02 -17.62 20.09
C SER A 7 -11.24 -16.32 20.28
N ARG A 8 -9.91 -16.39 20.28
CA ARG A 8 -9.06 -15.19 20.26
C ARG A 8 -9.30 -14.46 18.95
N HIS A 9 -10.10 -13.41 19.01
CA HIS A 9 -10.28 -12.46 17.92
C HIS A 9 -8.96 -11.69 17.75
N THR A 10 -8.03 -12.24 16.97
CA THR A 10 -6.77 -11.56 16.66
C THR A 10 -7.06 -10.44 15.68
N TRP A 11 -7.16 -9.22 16.21
CA TRP A 11 -7.39 -7.97 15.47
C TRP A 11 -6.31 -7.69 14.40
N PHE A 12 -5.18 -8.39 14.46
CA PHE A 12 -4.08 -8.26 13.52
C PHE A 12 -3.71 -9.63 12.93
N ARG A 13 -4.03 -9.85 11.66
CA ARG A 13 -3.60 -11.04 10.91
C ARG A 13 -2.56 -10.63 9.89
N LYS A 14 -1.28 -10.91 10.19
CA LYS A 14 -0.14 -10.61 9.31
C LYS A 14 -0.37 -11.07 7.86
N ALA A 15 -1.06 -12.20 7.67
CA ALA A 15 -1.38 -12.74 6.35
C ALA A 15 -2.28 -11.84 5.47
N LEU A 16 -3.00 -10.88 6.05
CA LEU A 16 -3.84 -9.93 5.30
C LEU A 16 -3.10 -8.67 4.86
N VAL A 17 -1.96 -8.37 5.51
CA VAL A 17 -1.26 -7.08 5.38
C VAL A 17 0.14 -7.25 4.77
N VAL A 18 0.79 -8.40 4.98
CA VAL A 18 2.16 -8.66 4.53
C VAL A 18 2.15 -9.52 3.25
N PRO A 19 2.68 -9.00 2.14
CA PRO A 19 2.92 -9.70 0.89
C PRO A 19 3.57 -11.05 1.10
N THR A 20 2.84 -12.10 0.71
CA THR A 20 3.37 -13.47 0.62
C THR A 20 4.40 -13.59 -0.50
N GLU A 21 4.31 -12.74 -1.52
CA GLU A 21 5.25 -12.66 -2.62
C GLU A 21 6.57 -12.03 -2.14
N HIS A 22 7.56 -12.88 -1.87
CA HIS A 22 8.91 -12.43 -1.57
C HIS A 22 9.57 -11.93 -2.86
N GLY A 23 9.90 -10.64 -2.93
CA GLY A 23 10.66 -10.04 -4.04
C GLY A 23 9.88 -9.09 -4.97
N ALA A 24 8.55 -9.07 -4.96
CA ALA A 24 7.77 -8.15 -5.80
C ALA A 24 7.93 -6.66 -5.39
N TRP A 25 8.48 -6.39 -4.21
CA TRP A 25 8.84 -5.06 -3.72
C TRP A 25 10.03 -4.46 -4.45
N SER A 26 11.01 -5.30 -4.81
CA SER A 26 12.20 -4.88 -5.53
C SER A 26 11.84 -4.37 -6.92
N TRP A 27 10.80 -4.96 -7.54
CA TRP A 27 10.27 -4.48 -8.82
C TRP A 27 9.71 -3.06 -8.76
N LEU A 28 9.28 -2.58 -7.58
CA LEU A 28 8.86 -1.20 -7.39
C LEU A 28 10.04 -0.31 -6.98
N LEU A 29 10.85 -0.77 -6.01
CA LEU A 29 11.92 0.02 -5.41
C LEU A 29 13.12 0.23 -6.35
N VAL A 30 13.52 -0.78 -7.11
CA VAL A 30 14.69 -0.69 -8.01
C VAL A 30 14.50 0.40 -9.08
N PRO A 31 13.45 0.39 -9.92
CA PRO A 31 13.27 1.44 -10.91
C PRO A 31 13.04 2.82 -10.27
N PHE A 32 12.37 2.89 -9.12
CA PHE A 32 12.20 4.14 -8.38
C PHE A 32 13.55 4.74 -7.94
N LEU A 33 14.40 3.94 -7.30
CA LEU A 33 15.70 4.39 -6.80
C LEU A 33 16.65 4.76 -7.95
N VAL A 34 16.68 3.97 -9.02
CA VAL A 34 17.47 4.27 -10.21
C VAL A 34 16.99 5.59 -10.83
N GLY A 35 15.68 5.78 -11.01
CA GLY A 35 15.13 7.03 -11.54
C GLY A 35 15.43 8.24 -10.66
N ALA A 36 15.28 8.11 -9.33
CA ALA A 36 15.61 9.16 -8.39
C ALA A 36 17.09 9.54 -8.43
N LEU A 37 17.99 8.55 -8.50
CA LEU A 37 19.42 8.77 -8.60
C LEU A 37 19.79 9.47 -9.92
N VAL A 38 19.34 8.94 -11.06
CA VAL A 38 19.60 9.55 -12.36
C VAL A 38 19.07 10.98 -12.43
N GLY A 39 17.84 11.22 -11.93
CA GLY A 39 17.27 12.56 -11.84
C GLY A 39 18.10 13.51 -10.96
N SER A 40 18.60 13.01 -9.82
CA SER A 40 19.46 13.82 -8.94
C SER A 40 20.81 14.18 -9.58
N LEU A 41 21.39 13.29 -10.38
CA LEU A 41 22.66 13.48 -11.08
C LEU A 41 22.54 14.38 -12.32
N ALA A 42 21.36 14.46 -12.94
CA ALA A 42 21.12 15.27 -14.13
C ALA A 42 21.10 16.80 -13.87
N GLY A 43 21.15 17.24 -12.60
CA GLY A 43 21.25 18.65 -12.20
C GLY A 43 19.99 19.49 -12.42
N GLN A 44 18.94 18.93 -13.01
CA GLN A 44 17.64 19.58 -13.24
C GLN A 44 16.73 19.33 -12.02
N GLN A 45 16.88 20.14 -10.99
CA GLN A 45 16.09 20.02 -9.76
C GLN A 45 14.94 21.03 -9.79
N ALA A 46 13.73 20.54 -10.08
CA ALA A 46 12.52 21.35 -9.98
C ALA A 46 12.25 21.74 -8.50
N PRO A 47 11.55 22.84 -8.24
CA PRO A 47 11.06 23.17 -6.91
C PRO A 47 10.29 21.97 -6.33
N PHE A 48 10.51 21.66 -5.04
CA PHE A 48 9.83 20.57 -4.33
C PHE A 48 10.08 19.14 -4.85
N SER A 49 11.12 18.92 -5.66
CA SER A 49 11.49 17.58 -6.18
C SER A 49 11.60 16.51 -5.08
N GLY A 50 12.13 16.85 -3.91
CA GLY A 50 12.23 15.92 -2.77
C GLY A 50 10.86 15.49 -2.23
N LEU A 51 9.89 16.41 -2.15
CA LEU A 51 8.53 16.08 -1.71
C LEU A 51 7.81 15.21 -2.75
N ALA A 52 8.00 15.49 -4.04
CA ALA A 52 7.48 14.66 -5.13
C ALA A 52 8.06 13.23 -5.08
N LEU A 53 9.35 13.06 -4.78
CA LEU A 53 9.95 11.74 -4.57
C LEU A 53 9.31 11.00 -3.39
N ILE A 54 9.08 11.68 -2.26
CA ILE A 54 8.43 11.08 -1.08
C ILE A 54 7.00 10.65 -1.41
N PHE A 55 6.20 11.50 -2.06
CA PHE A 55 4.83 11.14 -2.44
C PHE A 55 4.80 10.00 -3.45
N THR A 56 5.73 9.97 -4.41
CA THR A 56 5.85 8.87 -5.36
C THR A 56 6.16 7.55 -4.65
N LEU A 57 7.13 7.56 -3.73
CA LEU A 57 7.52 6.36 -2.98
C LEU A 57 6.40 5.88 -2.06
N VAL A 58 5.88 6.76 -1.20
CA VAL A 58 4.86 6.41 -0.20
C VAL A 58 3.54 6.05 -0.88
N GLY A 59 3.14 6.81 -1.89
CA GLY A 59 1.93 6.55 -2.67
C GLY A 59 2.02 5.23 -3.44
N GLY A 60 3.15 5.00 -4.12
CA GLY A 60 3.42 3.76 -4.83
C GLY A 60 3.45 2.53 -3.90
N LEU A 61 4.13 2.63 -2.75
CA LEU A 61 4.20 1.55 -1.77
C LEU A 61 2.82 1.27 -1.15
N SER A 62 2.05 2.32 -0.83
CA SER A 62 0.69 2.16 -0.30
C SER A 62 -0.24 1.52 -1.32
N ALA A 63 -0.19 1.95 -2.58
CA ALA A 63 -0.95 1.32 -3.66
C ALA A 63 -0.56 -0.15 -3.83
N TYR A 64 0.74 -0.46 -3.78
CA TYR A 64 1.25 -1.82 -3.81
C TYR A 64 0.73 -2.65 -2.62
N MET A 65 0.73 -2.10 -1.40
CA MET A 65 0.19 -2.76 -0.20
C MET A 65 -1.28 -3.10 -0.33
N SER A 66 -2.07 -2.19 -0.91
CA SER A 66 -3.52 -2.33 -0.98
C SER A 66 -3.97 -3.60 -1.73
N ARG A 67 -3.11 -4.16 -2.60
CA ARG A 67 -3.42 -5.32 -3.44
C ARG A 67 -3.79 -6.56 -2.62
N GLN A 68 -3.11 -6.82 -1.51
CA GLN A 68 -3.42 -7.96 -0.67
C GLN A 68 -4.76 -7.88 0.07
N PRO A 69 -5.05 -6.82 0.85
CA PRO A 69 -6.33 -6.71 1.51
C PRO A 69 -7.46 -6.55 0.49
N ALA A 70 -7.23 -5.89 -0.66
CA ALA A 70 -8.24 -5.78 -1.72
C ALA A 70 -8.57 -7.14 -2.34
N THR A 71 -7.55 -7.95 -2.67
CA THR A 71 -7.77 -9.30 -3.21
C THR A 71 -8.41 -10.22 -2.18
N ALA A 72 -8.02 -10.13 -0.90
CA ALA A 72 -8.66 -10.84 0.20
C ALA A 72 -10.15 -10.46 0.32
N LEU A 73 -10.46 -9.16 0.28
CA LEU A 73 -11.83 -8.65 0.32
C LEU A 73 -12.68 -9.20 -0.83
N VAL A 74 -12.16 -9.17 -2.07
CA VAL A 74 -12.85 -9.74 -3.23
C VAL A 74 -13.10 -11.24 -3.06
N ARG A 75 -12.12 -11.98 -2.54
CA ARG A 75 -12.27 -13.43 -2.26
C ARG A 75 -13.33 -13.70 -1.21
N ILE A 76 -13.35 -12.92 -0.12
CA ILE A 76 -14.35 -13.06 0.95
C ILE A 76 -15.76 -12.79 0.41
N ARG A 77 -15.94 -11.70 -0.36
CA ARG A 77 -17.22 -11.35 -0.98
C ARG A 77 -17.72 -12.40 -1.97
N ARG A 78 -16.81 -13.12 -2.64
CA ARG A 78 -17.13 -14.28 -3.50
C ARG A 78 -17.36 -15.58 -2.73
N GLY A 79 -17.40 -15.55 -1.39
CA GLY A 79 -17.60 -16.73 -0.54
C GLY A 79 -16.39 -17.65 -0.43
N ARG A 80 -15.22 -17.26 -0.97
CA ARG A 80 -13.98 -18.07 -1.00
C ARG A 80 -12.99 -17.69 0.11
N GLY A 81 -13.45 -16.98 1.14
CA GLY A 81 -12.64 -16.46 2.23
C GLY A 81 -13.42 -16.38 3.54
N ARG A 82 -12.69 -16.14 4.64
CA ARG A 82 -13.28 -16.09 5.99
C ARG A 82 -14.07 -14.79 6.18
N LYS A 83 -15.40 -14.88 6.32
CA LYS A 83 -16.27 -13.71 6.51
C LYS A 83 -15.91 -12.85 7.73
N ALA A 84 -15.39 -13.46 8.79
CA ALA A 84 -14.96 -12.74 10.00
C ALA A 84 -13.81 -11.73 9.73
N ASP A 85 -13.09 -11.86 8.62
CA ASP A 85 -11.97 -10.98 8.27
C ASP A 85 -12.38 -9.86 7.28
N GLU A 86 -13.67 -9.77 6.90
CA GLU A 86 -14.15 -8.83 5.89
C GLU A 86 -13.94 -7.36 6.28
N SER A 87 -14.36 -6.99 7.49
CA SER A 87 -14.22 -5.60 7.98
C SER A 87 -12.77 -5.17 8.11
N LEU A 88 -11.89 -6.10 8.53
CA LEU A 88 -10.46 -5.86 8.62
C LEU A 88 -9.82 -5.68 7.23
N ALA A 89 -10.15 -6.56 6.28
CA ALA A 89 -9.67 -6.46 4.90
C ALA A 89 -10.15 -5.15 4.23
N LEU A 90 -11.40 -4.74 4.48
CA LEU A 90 -11.93 -3.47 4.01
C LEU A 90 -11.17 -2.29 4.63
N GLY A 91 -10.96 -2.30 5.94
CA GLY A 91 -10.23 -1.24 6.65
C GLY A 91 -8.82 -1.02 6.09
N TRP A 92 -8.05 -2.10 5.89
CA TRP A 92 -6.71 -1.99 5.29
C TRP A 92 -6.75 -1.56 3.82
N THR A 93 -7.71 -2.04 3.04
CA THR A 93 -7.86 -1.63 1.63
C THR A 93 -8.12 -0.13 1.54
N LEU A 94 -9.06 0.38 2.34
CA LEU A 94 -9.40 1.81 2.37
C LEU A 94 -8.26 2.65 2.94
N GLY A 95 -7.58 2.20 3.99
CA GLY A 95 -6.45 2.92 4.58
C GLY A 95 -5.30 3.12 3.60
N PHE A 96 -4.83 2.03 2.97
CA PHE A 96 -3.78 2.12 1.96
C PHE A 96 -4.23 2.89 0.70
N GLY A 97 -5.47 2.67 0.26
CA GLY A 97 -6.05 3.40 -0.87
C GLY A 97 -6.13 4.90 -0.61
N LEU A 98 -6.50 5.32 0.59
CA LEU A 98 -6.56 6.73 0.98
C LEU A 98 -5.18 7.37 0.97
N VAL A 99 -4.16 6.72 1.57
CA VAL A 99 -2.78 7.23 1.55
C VAL A 99 -2.27 7.36 0.12
N ALA A 100 -2.50 6.35 -0.72
CA ALA A 100 -2.13 6.40 -2.14
C ALA A 100 -2.83 7.55 -2.88
N ALA A 101 -4.12 7.74 -2.64
CA ALA A 101 -4.90 8.83 -3.26
C ALA A 101 -4.41 10.20 -2.83
N LEU A 102 -4.11 10.41 -1.53
CA LEU A 102 -3.57 11.67 -1.02
C LEU A 102 -2.21 11.99 -1.63
N CYS A 103 -1.30 11.01 -1.73
CA CYS A 103 -0.01 11.19 -2.40
C CYS A 103 -0.18 11.52 -3.88
N LEU A 104 -1.10 10.85 -4.59
CA LEU A 104 -1.38 11.13 -6.00
C LEU A 104 -1.92 12.56 -6.19
N LEU A 105 -2.88 12.98 -5.38
CA LEU A 105 -3.41 14.35 -5.40
C LEU A 105 -2.30 15.37 -5.10
N GLY A 106 -1.42 15.07 -4.14
CA GLY A 106 -0.24 15.87 -3.84
C GLY A 106 0.68 16.03 -5.06
N LEU A 107 1.00 14.93 -5.75
CA LEU A 107 1.80 14.96 -6.98
C LEU A 107 1.15 15.79 -8.09
N LEU A 108 -0.16 15.64 -8.28
CA LEU A 108 -0.92 16.41 -9.27
C LEU A 108 -0.99 17.90 -8.94
N ALA A 109 -0.92 18.27 -7.66
CA ALA A 109 -0.82 19.66 -7.23
C ALA A 109 0.60 20.22 -7.46
N LEU A 110 1.62 19.46 -7.04
CA LEU A 110 3.04 19.80 -7.23
C LEU A 110 3.38 20.03 -8.71
N GLY A 111 2.93 19.12 -9.60
CA GLY A 111 3.16 19.23 -11.04
C GLY A 111 2.39 20.37 -11.73
N ARG A 112 1.42 21.00 -11.07
CA ARG A 112 0.76 22.22 -11.56
C ARG A 112 1.51 23.49 -11.15
N THR A 113 2.26 23.43 -10.05
CA THR A 113 2.95 24.58 -9.45
C THR A 113 4.43 24.66 -9.80
N ALA A 114 4.98 23.61 -10.41
CA ALA A 114 6.34 23.51 -10.91
C ALA A 114 6.42 23.96 -12.37
#